data_AF-A0A1Z5KIC2-F1
#
_entry.id   AF-A0A1Z5KIC2-F1
#
_cell.length_a   1.000
_cell.length_b   1.000
_cell.length_c   1.000
_cell.angle_alpha   90.00
_cell.angle_beta   90.00
_cell.angle_gamma   90.00
#
_symmetry.space_group_name_H-M   'P 1'
#
loop_
_entity.id
_entity.type
_entity.pdbx_description
1 polymer ?
#
loop_
_entity_poly.entity_id
_entity_poly.type
_entity_poly.pdbx_seq_one_letter_code
_entity_poly.pdbx_strand_id
1 'polypeptide(L)'
;MVFFSVSLRHVAKHCQTQKIAARLLSSSSDIARLVEDHDILFLRPVEEAIQIVLSNYKSTAHILDIEPSERESLAVARNLDDRLRSFRRNNNCPRCWLQRAHCICFQCPPLTQETPLFHRIFLLMHHKEVCLTVDTAKLIFLAFPSTSRMVVAGIGPEYQTSMEEFLHATREDHCLVLFPDDDAKTYKSIVAEEPYSTDERRKSLIVIDGTWEQARKLYKRYIAPHEGPRPVQLTEEALQTLTTEEEGGRQLRRHPQLFREISTLAALRLFLRDVDPNHEACTKLTHYQKLADAAARKQLGEIRYRQC
;
A
#
# COMPACT_ATOMS: atom_id res chain seq x y z
N MET A 1 -34.58 -55.93 -36.42
CA MET A 1 -33.80 -55.47 -37.58
C MET A 1 -32.90 -54.33 -37.11
N VAL A 2 -31.57 -54.56 -37.16
CA VAL A 2 -30.44 -53.59 -37.08
C VAL A 2 -30.08 -52.93 -35.73
N PHE A 3 -28.75 -52.86 -35.54
CA PHE A 3 -27.90 -52.53 -34.38
C PHE A 3 -27.44 -51.04 -34.31
N PHE A 4 -26.69 -50.75 -33.22
CA PHE A 4 -25.73 -49.65 -32.90
C PHE A 4 -26.23 -48.60 -31.89
N SER A 5 -25.76 -48.59 -30.63
CA SER A 5 -24.42 -48.22 -30.08
C SER A 5 -24.25 -46.71 -29.87
N VAL A 6 -24.35 -46.26 -28.61
CA VAL A 6 -23.73 -45.02 -28.14
C VAL A 6 -22.99 -45.32 -26.84
N SER A 7 -21.73 -44.93 -26.83
CA SER A 7 -20.66 -45.30 -25.93
C SER A 7 -20.86 -44.86 -24.47
N LEU A 8 -20.66 -45.80 -23.54
CA LEU A 8 -20.43 -45.58 -22.12
C LEU A 8 -18.99 -45.09 -21.87
N ARG A 9 -18.82 -43.85 -21.40
CA ARG A 9 -17.65 -43.46 -20.59
C ARG A 9 -18.08 -42.63 -19.37
N HIS A 10 -18.35 -43.36 -18.28
CA HIS A 10 -17.95 -43.11 -16.88
C HIS A 10 -17.99 -41.63 -16.40
N VAL A 11 -18.98 -41.22 -15.60
CA VAL A 11 -19.08 -41.47 -14.13
C VAL A 11 -17.73 -41.29 -13.42
N ALA A 12 -17.24 -40.05 -13.33
CA ALA A 12 -16.17 -39.65 -12.43
C ALA A 12 -16.15 -38.12 -12.22
N LYS A 13 -17.21 -37.55 -11.65
CA LYS A 13 -17.24 -36.12 -11.25
C LYS A 13 -17.71 -35.84 -9.82
N HIS A 14 -17.77 -36.87 -8.97
CA HIS A 14 -18.18 -36.72 -7.56
C HIS A 14 -17.14 -37.10 -6.51
N CYS A 15 -15.87 -37.27 -6.88
CA CYS A 15 -14.77 -37.60 -5.95
C CYS A 15 -13.65 -36.53 -5.90
N GLN A 16 -13.93 -35.29 -6.29
CA GLN A 16 -12.97 -34.17 -6.21
C GLN A 16 -13.37 -33.06 -5.24
N THR A 17 -14.65 -32.94 -4.89
CA THR A 17 -15.14 -31.84 -4.04
C THR A 17 -14.95 -32.08 -2.54
N GLN A 18 -14.72 -33.33 -2.10
CA GLN A 18 -14.48 -33.65 -0.68
C GLN A 18 -13.00 -33.69 -0.27
N LYS A 19 -12.05 -33.64 -1.23
CA LYS A 19 -10.60 -33.57 -0.91
C LYS A 19 -10.08 -32.15 -0.69
N ILE A 20 -10.85 -31.12 -1.02
CA ILE A 20 -10.47 -29.72 -0.82
C ILE A 20 -10.77 -29.26 0.62
N ALA A 21 -11.77 -29.84 1.27
CA ALA A 21 -12.19 -29.44 2.62
C ALA A 21 -11.31 -29.99 3.78
N ALA A 22 -10.39 -30.93 3.50
CA ALA A 22 -9.58 -31.59 4.54
C ALA A 22 -8.10 -31.14 4.60
N ARG A 23 -7.72 -30.08 3.87
CA ARG A 23 -6.34 -29.57 3.83
C ARG A 23 -6.09 -28.30 4.66
N LEU A 24 -7.05 -27.90 5.50
CA LEU A 24 -6.95 -26.74 6.39
C LEU A 24 -6.41 -27.09 7.79
N LEU A 25 -5.42 -27.97 7.84
CA LEU A 25 -4.54 -28.14 9.00
C LEU A 25 -3.11 -28.08 8.46
N SER A 26 -2.71 -26.92 7.96
CA SER A 26 -1.40 -26.76 7.33
C SER A 26 -0.30 -26.64 8.36
N SER A 27 0.75 -27.42 8.11
CA SER A 27 1.96 -27.47 8.91
C SER A 27 2.79 -26.19 8.77
N SER A 28 3.64 -25.92 9.77
CA SER A 28 4.56 -24.76 9.82
C SER A 28 5.37 -24.53 8.53
N SER A 29 5.61 -25.58 7.72
CA SER A 29 6.34 -25.48 6.46
C SER A 29 5.55 -24.87 5.29
N ASP A 30 4.21 -24.96 5.29
CA ASP A 30 3.38 -24.36 4.23
C ASP A 30 3.22 -22.85 4.42
N ILE A 31 3.16 -22.41 5.70
CA ILE A 31 3.25 -20.98 6.05
C ILE A 31 4.65 -20.45 5.73
N ALA A 32 5.71 -21.21 6.03
CA ALA A 32 7.08 -20.82 5.67
C ALA A 32 7.28 -20.66 4.16
N ARG A 33 6.70 -21.54 3.33
CA ARG A 33 6.72 -21.42 1.85
C ARG A 33 5.91 -20.24 1.32
N LEU A 34 4.73 -19.97 1.88
CA LEU A 34 3.96 -18.75 1.57
C LEU A 34 4.72 -17.49 2.00
N VAL A 35 5.49 -17.56 3.08
CA VAL A 35 6.36 -16.46 3.55
C VAL A 35 7.58 -16.28 2.64
N GLU A 36 8.16 -17.35 2.08
CA GLU A 36 9.28 -17.31 1.13
C GLU A 36 8.89 -16.77 -0.27
N ASP A 37 7.69 -17.09 -0.77
CA ASP A 37 7.21 -16.57 -2.08
C ASP A 37 6.75 -15.09 -2.00
N HIS A 38 6.27 -14.65 -0.83
CA HIS A 38 5.85 -13.25 -0.60
C HIS A 38 7.01 -12.30 -0.24
N ASP A 39 8.24 -12.80 -0.05
CA ASP A 39 9.41 -11.99 0.32
C ASP A 39 9.82 -10.98 -0.78
N ILE A 40 9.19 -11.04 -1.97
CA ILE A 40 9.66 -10.34 -3.17
C ILE A 40 8.61 -9.41 -3.85
N LEU A 41 7.36 -9.35 -3.37
CA LEU A 41 6.26 -8.86 -4.22
C LEU A 41 6.17 -7.34 -4.45
N PHE A 42 6.65 -6.50 -3.52
CA PHE A 42 6.39 -5.05 -3.61
C PHE A 42 7.57 -4.22 -4.14
N LEU A 43 8.80 -4.58 -3.75
CA LEU A 43 9.98 -3.86 -4.22
C LEU A 43 10.45 -4.34 -5.59
N ARG A 44 10.20 -5.61 -5.99
CA ARG A 44 10.63 -6.12 -7.30
C ARG A 44 10.04 -5.32 -8.46
N PRO A 45 8.73 -5.01 -8.52
CA PRO A 45 8.20 -4.19 -9.61
C PRO A 45 8.83 -2.79 -9.69
N VAL A 46 9.21 -2.22 -8.54
CA VAL A 46 9.91 -0.94 -8.48
C VAL A 46 11.36 -1.09 -8.98
N GLU A 47 12.06 -2.15 -8.57
CA GLU A 47 13.39 -2.48 -9.08
C GLU A 47 13.39 -2.68 -10.60
N GLU A 48 12.42 -3.42 -11.14
CA GLU A 48 12.23 -3.63 -12.57
C GLU A 48 12.00 -2.32 -13.32
N ALA A 49 11.08 -1.48 -12.84
CA ALA A 49 10.83 -0.16 -13.42
C ALA A 49 12.10 0.71 -13.45
N ILE A 50 12.87 0.72 -12.35
CA ILE A 50 14.14 1.44 -12.27
C ILE A 50 15.14 0.90 -13.29
N GLN A 51 15.28 -0.42 -13.42
CA GLN A 51 16.22 -1.02 -14.38
C GLN A 51 15.83 -0.67 -15.82
N ILE A 52 14.54 -0.68 -16.16
CA ILE A 52 14.07 -0.28 -17.49
C ILE A 52 14.47 1.18 -17.76
N VAL A 53 14.15 2.12 -16.85
CA VAL A 53 14.53 3.53 -17.00
C VAL A 53 16.04 3.68 -17.18
N LEU A 54 16.84 3.03 -16.34
CA LEU A 54 18.30 3.15 -16.40
C LEU A 54 18.89 2.54 -17.68
N SER A 55 18.27 1.49 -18.23
CA SER A 55 18.73 0.84 -19.47
C SER A 55 18.60 1.72 -20.71
N ASN A 56 17.69 2.72 -20.67
CA ASN A 56 17.47 3.66 -21.77
C ASN A 56 18.60 4.69 -21.91
N TYR A 57 19.47 4.85 -20.91
CA TYR A 57 20.49 5.90 -20.89
C TYR A 57 21.87 5.37 -20.51
N LYS A 58 22.91 6.01 -21.05
CA LYS A 58 24.27 5.76 -20.59
C LYS A 58 24.40 6.18 -19.12
N SER A 59 25.16 5.41 -18.33
CA SER A 59 25.41 5.73 -16.92
C SER A 59 26.01 7.13 -16.72
N THR A 60 26.79 7.61 -17.68
CA THR A 60 27.44 8.92 -17.68
C THR A 60 26.58 10.05 -18.27
N ALA A 61 25.34 9.77 -18.72
CA ALA A 61 24.49 10.78 -19.33
C ALA A 61 24.15 11.90 -18.34
N HIS A 62 24.41 13.15 -18.72
CA HIS A 62 24.08 14.30 -17.90
C HIS A 62 22.57 14.60 -18.00
N ILE A 63 21.94 14.96 -16.88
CA ILE A 63 20.47 15.07 -16.81
C ILE A 63 19.90 16.16 -17.73
N LEU A 64 20.67 17.21 -18.01
CA LEU A 64 20.24 18.29 -18.90
C LEU A 64 20.23 17.88 -20.38
N ASP A 65 20.93 16.80 -20.73
CA ASP A 65 21.00 16.26 -22.10
C ASP A 65 19.81 15.34 -22.40
N ILE A 66 19.03 14.99 -21.37
CA ILE A 66 17.83 14.16 -21.47
C ILE A 66 16.63 15.03 -21.83
N GLU A 67 15.71 14.46 -22.60
CA GLU A 67 14.44 15.09 -22.95
C GLU A 67 13.69 15.51 -21.66
N PRO A 68 13.18 16.76 -21.56
CA PRO A 68 12.59 17.29 -20.32
C PRO A 68 11.54 16.40 -19.64
N SER A 69 10.66 15.74 -20.38
CA SER A 69 9.63 14.85 -19.85
C SER A 69 10.21 13.57 -19.23
N GLU A 70 11.38 13.11 -19.68
CA GLU A 70 12.04 11.92 -19.16
C GLU A 70 13.02 12.21 -18.00
N ARG A 71 13.39 13.48 -17.79
CA ARG A 71 14.36 13.88 -16.74
C ARG A 71 13.94 13.43 -15.35
N GLU A 72 12.66 13.53 -15.04
CA GLU A 72 12.17 13.16 -13.71
C GLU A 72 12.30 11.65 -13.47
N SER A 73 11.81 10.82 -14.40
CA SER A 73 11.94 9.36 -14.33
C SER A 73 13.39 8.94 -14.14
N LEU A 74 14.33 9.50 -14.92
CA LEU A 74 15.74 9.19 -14.76
C LEU A 74 16.31 9.65 -13.40
N ALA A 75 15.98 10.86 -12.95
CA ALA A 75 16.46 11.37 -11.67
C ALA A 75 15.93 10.55 -10.49
N VAL A 76 14.65 10.17 -10.54
CA VAL A 76 14.02 9.30 -9.52
C VAL A 76 14.64 7.92 -9.55
N ALA A 77 14.82 7.31 -10.73
CA ALA A 77 15.43 5.99 -10.90
C ALA A 77 16.85 5.93 -10.34
N ARG A 78 17.70 6.94 -10.64
CA ARG A 78 19.06 7.03 -10.09
C ARG A 78 19.07 7.10 -8.55
N ASN A 79 18.25 7.97 -7.99
CA ASN A 79 18.15 8.14 -6.53
C ASN A 79 17.66 6.86 -5.83
N LEU A 80 16.68 6.17 -6.42
CA LEU A 80 16.14 4.94 -5.88
C LEU A 80 17.10 3.77 -6.04
N ASP A 81 17.83 3.67 -7.15
CA ASP A 81 18.85 2.63 -7.34
C ASP A 81 19.96 2.73 -6.27
N ASP A 82 20.46 3.94 -6.01
CA ASP A 82 21.44 4.18 -4.94
C ASP A 82 20.89 3.80 -3.55
N ARG A 83 19.62 4.12 -3.32
CA ARG A 83 18.92 3.77 -2.07
C ARG A 83 18.75 2.26 -1.93
N LEU A 84 18.30 1.57 -2.98
CA LEU A 84 18.10 0.12 -3.00
C LEU A 84 19.43 -0.64 -2.86
N ARG A 85 20.52 -0.13 -3.46
CA ARG A 85 21.87 -0.65 -3.22
C ARG A 85 22.26 -0.56 -1.75
N SER A 86 21.98 0.56 -1.09
CA SER A 86 22.24 0.73 0.35
C SER A 86 21.30 -0.12 1.21
N PHE A 87 20.04 -0.26 0.81
CA PHE A 87 19.05 -1.12 1.46
C PHE A 87 19.48 -2.59 1.48
N ARG A 88 19.96 -3.11 0.34
CA ARG A 88 20.51 -4.46 0.23
C ARG A 88 21.80 -4.63 1.04
N ARG A 89 22.71 -3.65 0.97
CA ARG A 89 23.97 -3.66 1.74
C ARG A 89 23.73 -3.72 3.26
N ASN A 90 22.69 -3.04 3.73
CA ASN A 90 22.31 -3.03 5.15
C ASN A 90 21.52 -4.28 5.58
N ASN A 91 21.28 -5.22 4.67
CA ASN A 91 20.45 -6.40 4.90
C ASN A 91 19.08 -6.03 5.47
N ASN A 92 18.42 -5.05 4.83
CA ASN A 92 17.07 -4.67 5.19
C ASN A 92 16.06 -5.71 4.67
N CYS A 93 15.04 -5.97 5.47
CA CYS A 93 13.91 -6.79 5.09
C CYS A 93 13.10 -6.09 3.98
N PRO A 94 12.90 -6.71 2.80
CA PRO A 94 12.19 -6.08 1.67
C PRO A 94 10.71 -5.80 1.95
N ARG A 95 10.17 -6.41 3.01
CA ARG A 95 8.77 -6.34 3.42
C ARG A 95 8.51 -5.20 4.41
N CYS A 96 9.23 -5.18 5.54
CA CYS A 96 9.05 -4.17 6.59
C CYS A 96 10.13 -3.09 6.62
N TRP A 97 11.08 -3.07 5.68
CA TRP A 97 12.17 -2.10 5.52
C TRP A 97 13.08 -1.83 6.73
N LEU A 98 12.91 -2.58 7.80
CA LEU A 98 13.81 -2.67 8.94
C LEU A 98 14.96 -3.62 8.59
N GLN A 99 16.12 -3.43 9.21
CA GLN A 99 17.20 -4.42 9.18
C GLN A 99 16.69 -5.78 9.66
N ARG A 100 17.21 -6.88 9.11
CA ARG A 100 16.73 -8.24 9.45
C ARG A 100 16.69 -8.51 10.96
N ALA A 101 17.64 -7.97 11.74
CA ALA A 101 17.69 -8.08 13.20
C ALA A 101 16.51 -7.41 13.94
N HIS A 102 15.81 -6.49 13.29
CA HIS A 102 14.65 -5.76 13.80
C HIS A 102 13.36 -6.05 13.02
N CYS A 103 13.37 -7.09 12.17
CA CYS A 103 12.23 -7.43 11.33
C CYS A 103 11.00 -7.79 12.17
N ILE A 104 9.84 -7.27 11.76
CA ILE A 104 8.54 -7.51 12.44
C ILE A 104 7.55 -8.34 11.60
N CYS A 105 7.95 -8.81 10.41
CA CYS A 105 7.02 -9.41 9.44
C CYS A 105 6.28 -10.63 9.99
N PHE A 106 6.93 -11.44 10.83
CA PHE A 106 6.30 -12.61 11.47
C PHE A 106 5.14 -12.21 12.40
N GLN A 107 5.20 -11.01 12.98
CA GLN A 107 4.18 -10.48 13.88
C GLN A 107 3.11 -9.67 13.14
N CYS A 108 3.26 -9.49 11.82
CA CYS A 108 2.35 -8.73 10.97
C CYS A 108 1.77 -9.63 9.85
N PRO A 109 0.95 -10.65 10.20
CA PRO A 109 0.36 -11.52 9.20
C PRO A 109 -0.58 -10.74 8.24
N PRO A 110 -0.81 -11.22 7.02
CA PRO A 110 -1.84 -10.63 6.16
C PRO A 110 -3.21 -10.59 6.82
N LEU A 111 -3.98 -9.54 6.56
CA LEU A 111 -5.39 -9.46 6.95
C LEU A 111 -6.19 -10.31 5.97
N THR A 112 -6.76 -11.40 6.46
CA THR A 112 -7.72 -12.22 5.73
C THR A 112 -9.12 -11.66 5.97
N GLN A 113 -9.70 -10.99 4.97
CA GLN A 113 -11.11 -10.59 5.00
C GLN A 113 -11.93 -11.55 4.14
N GLU A 114 -13.07 -12.02 4.64
CA GLU A 114 -13.98 -12.87 3.85
C GLU A 114 -14.50 -12.15 2.59
N THR A 115 -14.72 -10.84 2.71
CA THR A 115 -15.00 -9.94 1.59
C THR A 115 -14.06 -8.73 1.69
N PRO A 116 -13.23 -8.44 0.67
CA PRO A 116 -12.36 -7.27 0.68
C PRO A 116 -13.18 -5.98 0.76
N LEU A 117 -12.79 -5.05 1.64
CA LEU A 117 -13.41 -3.72 1.75
C LEU A 117 -13.18 -2.86 0.49
N PHE A 118 -12.04 -3.06 -0.16
CA PHE A 118 -11.64 -2.40 -1.39
C PHE A 118 -11.07 -3.44 -2.35
N HIS A 119 -11.40 -3.31 -3.63
CA HIS A 119 -10.83 -4.16 -4.68
C HIS A 119 -9.32 -3.94 -4.80
N ARG A 120 -8.90 -2.67 -4.70
CA ARG A 120 -7.50 -2.28 -4.81
C ARG A 120 -7.19 -1.10 -3.89
N ILE A 121 -6.00 -1.12 -3.29
CA ILE A 121 -5.44 -0.01 -2.50
C ILE A 121 -4.17 0.45 -3.19
N PHE A 122 -4.19 1.62 -3.83
CA PHE A 122 -3.00 2.26 -4.36
C PHE A 122 -2.33 3.07 -3.26
N LEU A 123 -1.08 2.74 -2.94
CA LEU A 123 -0.22 3.60 -2.13
C LEU A 123 0.64 4.44 -3.08
N LEU A 124 0.20 5.68 -3.32
CA LEU A 124 0.93 6.67 -4.11
C LEU A 124 2.02 7.29 -3.24
N MET A 125 3.23 6.78 -3.37
CA MET A 125 4.39 7.16 -2.56
C MET A 125 5.23 8.22 -3.25
N HIS A 126 5.58 9.26 -2.51
CA HIS A 126 6.68 10.12 -2.90
C HIS A 126 7.98 9.30 -2.91
N HIS A 127 8.77 9.37 -3.99
CA HIS A 127 9.97 8.52 -4.16
C HIS A 127 10.98 8.59 -2.99
N LYS A 128 11.02 9.69 -2.24
CA LYS A 128 11.86 9.84 -1.04
C LYS A 128 11.41 9.03 0.17
N GLU A 129 10.20 8.48 0.19
CA GLU A 129 9.68 7.66 1.30
C GLU A 129 10.00 6.17 1.12
N VAL A 130 10.18 5.72 -0.13
CA VAL A 130 10.53 4.34 -0.47
C VAL A 130 11.77 3.89 0.33
N CYS A 131 11.69 2.72 0.95
CA CYS A 131 12.74 2.13 1.79
C CYS A 131 13.11 2.91 3.07
N LEU A 132 12.32 3.89 3.52
CA LEU A 132 12.56 4.53 4.82
C LEU A 132 12.12 3.63 5.99
N THR A 133 13.04 3.41 6.93
CA THR A 133 12.78 2.61 8.14
C THR A 133 11.62 3.16 8.99
N VAL A 134 11.47 4.49 9.06
CA VAL A 134 10.42 5.16 9.84
C VAL A 134 9.06 5.25 9.13
N ASP A 135 8.99 4.97 7.83
CA ASP A 135 7.74 5.10 7.08
C ASP A 135 6.80 3.92 7.36
N THR A 136 5.77 4.12 8.17
CA THR A 136 4.82 3.05 8.52
C THR A 136 3.86 2.68 7.38
N ALA A 137 3.74 3.48 6.31
CA ALA A 137 2.81 3.21 5.21
C ALA A 137 3.14 1.89 4.48
N LYS A 138 4.41 1.48 4.48
CA LYS A 138 4.86 0.16 3.99
C LYS A 138 4.12 -1.03 4.61
N LEU A 139 3.54 -0.90 5.81
CA LEU A 139 2.79 -1.98 6.45
C LEU A 139 1.46 -2.27 5.76
N ILE A 140 0.96 -1.36 4.93
CA ILE A 140 -0.22 -1.57 4.06
C ILE A 140 0.01 -2.78 3.16
N PHE A 141 1.23 -2.95 2.64
CA PHE A 141 1.60 -4.09 1.81
C PHE A 141 1.65 -5.42 2.57
N LEU A 142 1.97 -5.39 3.87
CA LEU A 142 1.92 -6.58 4.72
C LEU A 142 0.49 -6.96 5.07
N ALA A 143 -0.34 -5.95 5.35
CA ALA A 143 -1.72 -6.14 5.72
C ALA A 143 -2.58 -6.60 4.52
N PHE A 144 -2.34 -6.03 3.34
CA PHE A 144 -3.19 -6.23 2.16
C PHE A 144 -2.40 -6.72 0.95
N PRO A 145 -1.70 -7.86 1.02
CA PRO A 145 -0.69 -8.18 0.02
C PRO A 145 -1.24 -8.43 -1.38
N SER A 146 -2.49 -8.88 -1.49
CA SER A 146 -3.12 -9.18 -2.79
C SER A 146 -3.79 -7.95 -3.43
N THR A 147 -4.27 -7.00 -2.62
CA THR A 147 -5.06 -5.85 -3.08
C THR A 147 -4.28 -4.55 -3.12
N SER A 148 -3.16 -4.45 -2.40
CA SER A 148 -2.34 -3.24 -2.41
C SER A 148 -1.41 -3.16 -3.62
N ARG A 149 -1.14 -1.94 -4.10
CA ARG A 149 -0.20 -1.63 -5.19
C ARG A 149 0.67 -0.46 -4.77
N MET A 150 1.98 -0.60 -4.92
CA MET A 150 2.93 0.49 -4.73
C MET A 150 3.01 1.31 -6.01
N VAL A 151 2.77 2.61 -5.93
CA VAL A 151 2.90 3.55 -7.05
C VAL A 151 3.95 4.57 -6.65
N VAL A 152 5.03 4.69 -7.43
CA VAL A 152 6.16 5.55 -7.08
C VAL A 152 6.08 6.80 -7.93
N ALA A 153 5.78 7.92 -7.29
CA ALA A 153 5.66 9.19 -7.99
C ALA A 153 6.98 9.58 -8.68
N GLY A 154 6.85 10.11 -9.89
CA GLY A 154 7.98 10.49 -10.74
C GLY A 154 8.58 9.34 -11.57
N ILE A 155 8.07 8.11 -11.49
CA ILE A 155 8.29 7.07 -12.50
C ILE A 155 7.02 6.99 -13.37
N GLY A 156 7.17 7.18 -14.68
CA GLY A 156 6.05 7.21 -15.62
C GLY A 156 5.35 5.85 -15.84
N PRO A 157 4.11 5.85 -16.36
CA PRO A 157 3.35 4.63 -16.69
C PRO A 157 4.05 3.74 -17.72
N GLU A 158 4.92 4.31 -18.57
CA GLU A 158 5.76 3.60 -19.54
C GLU A 158 6.81 2.69 -18.87
N TYR A 159 7.10 2.92 -17.59
CA TYR A 159 8.10 2.17 -16.82
C TYR A 159 7.49 1.38 -15.66
N GLN A 160 6.41 1.88 -15.06
CA GLN A 160 5.78 1.31 -13.88
C GLN A 160 4.33 0.89 -14.18
N THR A 161 4.08 -0.41 -14.29
CA THR A 161 2.72 -0.96 -14.54
C THR A 161 1.70 -0.50 -13.50
N SER A 162 2.09 -0.42 -12.22
CA SER A 162 1.18 0.07 -11.17
C SER A 162 0.82 1.55 -11.32
N MET A 163 1.66 2.37 -11.96
CA MET A 163 1.34 3.76 -12.31
C MET A 163 0.30 3.81 -13.43
N GLU A 164 0.41 2.94 -14.44
CA GLU A 164 -0.61 2.80 -15.48
C GLU A 164 -1.96 2.36 -14.88
N GLU A 165 -1.97 1.31 -14.06
CA GLU A 165 -3.17 0.84 -13.34
C GLU A 165 -3.78 1.96 -12.48
N PHE A 166 -2.94 2.73 -11.79
CA PHE A 166 -3.36 3.86 -10.98
C PHE A 166 -4.02 4.96 -11.81
N LEU A 167 -3.38 5.40 -12.90
CA LEU A 167 -3.93 6.42 -13.78
C LEU A 167 -5.23 5.96 -14.45
N HIS A 168 -5.38 4.67 -14.74
CA HIS A 168 -6.66 4.13 -15.21
C HIS A 168 -7.74 4.26 -14.13
N ALA A 169 -7.47 3.77 -12.92
CA ALA A 169 -8.40 3.84 -11.79
C ALA A 169 -8.78 5.27 -11.41
N THR A 170 -7.89 6.26 -11.59
CA THR A 170 -8.23 7.67 -11.35
C THR A 170 -9.28 8.25 -12.30
N ARG A 171 -9.56 7.58 -13.42
CA ARG A 171 -10.57 7.99 -14.40
C ARG A 171 -11.88 7.19 -14.28
N GLU A 172 -11.95 6.25 -13.35
CA GLU A 172 -13.15 5.44 -13.09
C GLU A 172 -14.02 6.07 -12.00
N ASP A 173 -15.35 5.94 -12.14
CA ASP A 173 -16.35 6.52 -11.21
C ASP A 173 -16.32 5.93 -9.78
N HIS A 174 -15.56 4.87 -9.56
CA HIS A 174 -15.51 4.12 -8.30
C HIS A 174 -14.13 4.18 -7.62
N CYS A 175 -13.48 5.33 -7.69
CA CYS A 175 -12.19 5.56 -7.03
C CYS A 175 -12.30 6.64 -5.94
N LEU A 176 -11.79 6.33 -4.74
CA LEU A 176 -11.72 7.24 -3.61
C LEU A 176 -10.27 7.62 -3.36
N VAL A 177 -10.02 8.85 -2.90
CA VAL A 177 -8.69 9.29 -2.44
C VAL A 177 -8.77 9.76 -1.00
N LEU A 178 -8.00 9.11 -0.11
CA LEU A 178 -7.91 9.50 1.29
C LEU A 178 -7.04 10.75 1.42
N PHE A 179 -7.68 11.91 1.40
CA PHE A 179 -7.03 13.21 1.47
C PHE A 179 -8.02 14.26 1.99
N PRO A 180 -7.65 15.07 3.00
CA PRO A 180 -8.54 16.07 3.57
C PRO A 180 -8.50 17.36 2.74
N ASP A 181 -9.11 17.29 1.56
CA ASP A 181 -9.36 18.44 0.66
C ASP A 181 -10.63 19.20 1.09
N ASP A 182 -10.84 20.42 0.60
CA ASP A 182 -12.00 21.24 0.99
C ASP A 182 -13.35 20.59 0.61
N ASP A 183 -13.38 19.85 -0.50
CA ASP A 183 -14.56 19.12 -0.97
C ASP A 183 -14.66 17.69 -0.39
N ALA A 184 -13.78 17.31 0.54
CA ALA A 184 -13.74 15.96 1.09
C ALA A 184 -14.97 15.66 1.95
N LYS A 185 -15.56 14.48 1.74
CA LYS A 185 -16.69 13.99 2.55
C LYS A 185 -16.30 12.77 3.38
N THR A 186 -17.04 12.53 4.46
CA THR A 186 -16.88 11.27 5.21
C THR A 186 -17.38 10.10 4.38
N TYR A 187 -16.84 8.91 4.59
CA TYR A 187 -17.26 7.70 3.87
C TYR A 187 -18.78 7.47 3.96
N LYS A 188 -19.34 7.64 5.16
CA LYS A 188 -20.78 7.51 5.42
C LYS A 188 -21.62 8.49 4.60
N SER A 189 -21.17 9.73 4.43
CA SER A 189 -21.85 10.72 3.58
C SER A 189 -21.84 10.28 2.11
N ILE A 190 -20.71 9.77 1.62
CA ILE A 190 -20.57 9.30 0.23
C ILE A 190 -21.50 8.12 -0.04
N VAL A 191 -21.54 7.14 0.88
CA VAL A 191 -22.44 5.97 0.74
C VAL A 191 -23.91 6.38 0.79
N ALA A 192 -24.27 7.35 1.64
CA ALA A 192 -25.64 7.84 1.73
C ALA A 192 -26.13 8.57 0.46
N GLU A 193 -25.22 9.17 -0.29
CA GLU A 193 -25.51 9.82 -1.58
C GLU A 193 -25.69 8.80 -2.72
N GLU A 194 -25.17 7.58 -2.57
CA GLU A 194 -25.23 6.50 -3.58
C GLU A 194 -25.74 5.16 -3.03
N PRO A 195 -26.95 5.11 -2.45
CA PRO A 195 -27.45 3.92 -1.75
C PRO A 195 -27.73 2.72 -2.68
N TYR A 196 -27.74 2.93 -4.00
CA TYR A 196 -27.98 1.90 -5.02
C TYR A 196 -26.73 1.56 -5.84
N SER A 197 -25.53 2.00 -5.43
CA SER A 197 -24.29 1.55 -6.06
C SER A 197 -24.11 0.05 -5.80
N THR A 198 -24.56 -0.79 -6.75
CA THR A 198 -24.50 -2.26 -6.66
C THR A 198 -23.07 -2.82 -6.70
N ASP A 199 -22.06 -1.97 -6.88
CA ASP A 199 -20.65 -2.34 -7.05
C ASP A 199 -19.75 -1.81 -5.91
N GLU A 200 -20.26 -1.76 -4.67
CA GLU A 200 -19.44 -1.46 -3.47
C GLU A 200 -18.17 -2.35 -3.39
N ARG A 201 -18.21 -3.53 -4.00
CA ARG A 201 -17.10 -4.50 -4.09
C ARG A 201 -16.00 -4.14 -5.10
N ARG A 202 -16.13 -3.05 -5.87
CA ARG A 202 -15.14 -2.62 -6.87
C ARG A 202 -14.44 -1.30 -6.57
N LYS A 203 -14.66 -0.70 -5.40
CA LYS A 203 -14.02 0.58 -5.09
C LYS A 203 -12.50 0.45 -4.98
N SER A 204 -11.77 1.29 -5.69
CA SER A 204 -10.34 1.50 -5.49
C SER A 204 -10.12 2.60 -4.47
N LEU A 205 -9.13 2.45 -3.60
CA LEU A 205 -8.71 3.46 -2.64
C LEU A 205 -7.30 3.94 -2.94
N ILE A 206 -7.12 5.25 -3.07
CA ILE A 206 -5.82 5.89 -3.18
C ILE A 206 -5.44 6.44 -1.81
N VAL A 207 -4.25 6.06 -1.35
CA VAL A 207 -3.62 6.56 -0.13
C VAL A 207 -2.32 7.24 -0.56
N ILE A 208 -2.12 8.49 -0.12
CA ILE A 208 -0.96 9.29 -0.52
C ILE A 208 0.08 9.26 0.61
N ASP A 209 1.32 8.91 0.27
CA ASP A 209 2.42 8.81 1.22
C ASP A 209 3.54 9.83 0.93
N GLY A 210 3.92 10.56 1.97
CA GLY A 210 4.85 11.69 1.91
C GLY A 210 4.74 12.61 3.12
N THR A 211 5.63 13.60 3.22
CA THR A 211 5.38 14.77 4.08
C THR A 211 4.10 15.47 3.62
N TRP A 212 3.48 16.28 4.49
CA TRP A 212 2.27 17.02 4.12
C TRP A 212 2.43 17.92 2.88
N GLU A 213 3.62 18.52 2.69
CA GLU A 213 3.93 19.27 1.47
C GLU A 213 4.06 18.35 0.23
N GLN A 214 4.71 17.19 0.37
CA GLN A 214 4.83 16.22 -0.71
C GLN A 214 3.46 15.65 -1.09
N ALA A 215 2.66 15.23 -0.12
CA ALA A 215 1.33 14.68 -0.33
C ALA A 215 0.42 15.69 -1.04
N ARG A 216 0.45 16.97 -0.65
CA ARG A 216 -0.28 18.04 -1.38
C ARG A 216 0.18 18.19 -2.83
N LYS A 217 1.49 18.11 -3.10
CA LYS A 217 2.01 18.17 -4.48
C LYS A 217 1.59 16.94 -5.29
N LEU A 218 1.61 15.75 -4.69
CA LEU A 218 1.15 14.52 -5.33
C LEU A 218 -0.34 14.56 -5.62
N TYR A 219 -1.16 14.99 -4.66
CA TYR A 219 -2.60 15.16 -4.83
C TYR A 219 -2.90 16.08 -6.02
N LYS A 220 -2.33 17.30 -6.03
CA LYS A 220 -2.52 18.27 -7.13
C LYS A 220 -2.03 17.76 -8.49
N ARG A 221 -1.03 16.88 -8.53
CA ARG A 221 -0.45 16.36 -9.77
C ARG A 221 -1.25 15.22 -10.36
N TYR A 222 -1.72 14.30 -9.51
CA TYR A 222 -2.26 13.02 -9.94
C TYR A 222 -3.78 12.90 -9.79
N ILE A 223 -4.40 13.77 -9.01
CA ILE A 223 -5.84 13.77 -8.75
C ILE A 223 -6.44 14.98 -9.48
N ALA A 224 -7.22 14.72 -10.53
CA ALA A 224 -7.91 15.77 -11.27
C ALA A 224 -9.04 16.36 -10.41
N PRO A 225 -9.11 17.69 -10.22
CA PRO A 225 -10.24 18.32 -9.56
C PRO A 225 -11.54 18.05 -10.31
N HIS A 226 -12.61 17.72 -9.59
CA HIS A 226 -13.98 17.48 -10.09
C HIS A 226 -14.19 16.32 -11.09
N GLU A 227 -13.14 15.87 -11.78
CA GLU A 227 -13.17 14.77 -12.76
C GLU A 227 -12.43 13.51 -12.28
N GLY A 228 -11.71 13.61 -11.16
CA GLY A 228 -10.92 12.53 -10.60
C GLY A 228 -11.58 11.81 -9.42
N PRO A 229 -10.80 10.98 -8.69
CA PRO A 229 -11.26 10.28 -7.50
C PRO A 229 -11.86 11.22 -6.47
N ARG A 230 -12.94 10.78 -5.82
CA ARG A 230 -13.61 11.59 -4.80
C ARG A 230 -12.76 11.66 -3.53
N PRO A 231 -12.44 12.86 -3.01
CA PRO A 231 -11.70 12.99 -1.77
C PRO A 231 -12.55 12.55 -0.58
N VAL A 232 -11.94 11.74 0.29
CA VAL A 232 -12.55 11.25 1.52
C VAL A 232 -11.74 11.71 2.72
N GLN A 233 -12.46 12.12 3.76
CA GLN A 233 -11.88 12.54 5.03
C GLN A 233 -12.32 11.66 6.19
N LEU A 234 -11.51 11.68 7.24
CA LEU A 234 -11.80 11.01 8.49
C LEU A 234 -12.94 11.70 9.24
N THR A 235 -13.71 10.93 10.01
CA THR A 235 -14.67 11.52 10.94
C THR A 235 -13.96 12.18 12.13
N GLU A 236 -14.62 13.16 12.75
CA GLU A 236 -14.12 13.77 13.99
C GLU A 236 -13.99 12.72 15.11
N GLU A 237 -14.92 11.77 15.17
CA GLU A 237 -14.88 10.62 16.08
C GLU A 237 -13.65 9.73 15.86
N ALA A 238 -13.18 9.58 14.62
CA ALA A 238 -11.96 8.83 14.32
C ALA A 238 -10.73 9.58 14.78
N LEU A 239 -10.68 10.89 14.52
CA LEU A 239 -9.59 11.75 14.95
C LEU A 239 -9.46 11.79 16.49
N GLN A 240 -10.58 11.77 17.22
CA GLN A 240 -10.57 11.74 18.69
C GLN A 240 -9.94 10.48 19.29
N THR A 241 -9.90 9.35 18.56
CA THR A 241 -9.23 8.13 19.06
C THR A 241 -7.70 8.25 19.07
N LEU A 242 -7.13 9.13 18.23
CA LEU A 242 -5.70 9.41 18.27
C LEU A 242 -5.33 10.11 19.57
N THR A 243 -6.18 11.03 20.06
CA THR A 243 -5.86 11.81 21.25
C THR A 243 -5.96 10.98 22.53
N THR A 244 -6.75 9.91 22.55
CA THR A 244 -6.99 9.08 23.73
C THR A 244 -6.12 7.81 23.78
N GLU A 245 -5.82 7.18 22.65
CA GLU A 245 -5.10 5.90 22.62
C GLU A 245 -3.58 6.03 22.35
N GLU A 246 -3.09 7.19 21.90
CA GLU A 246 -1.69 7.40 21.53
C GLU A 246 -0.89 8.29 22.50
N GLU A 247 -1.40 8.60 23.71
CA GLU A 247 -0.66 9.35 24.75
C GLU A 247 0.70 8.71 25.13
N GLY A 248 0.92 7.43 24.82
CA GLY A 248 2.19 6.72 24.98
C GLY A 248 2.97 6.42 23.69
N GLY A 249 2.41 6.70 22.50
CA GLY A 249 2.96 6.31 21.20
C GLY A 249 3.50 7.50 20.43
N ARG A 250 4.70 8.01 20.77
CA ARG A 250 5.27 9.14 20.02
C ARG A 250 5.57 8.72 18.57
N GLN A 251 4.75 9.19 17.64
CA GLN A 251 4.98 9.06 16.19
C GLN A 251 6.45 9.40 15.87
N LEU A 252 7.15 8.48 15.21
CA LEU A 252 8.58 8.65 14.89
C LEU A 252 8.85 9.84 13.96
N ARG A 253 7.85 10.22 13.17
CA ARG A 253 7.80 11.45 12.39
C ARG A 253 6.85 12.42 13.07
N ARG A 254 7.36 13.45 13.75
CA ARG A 254 6.52 14.52 14.28
C ARG A 254 6.03 15.40 13.14
N HIS A 255 4.72 15.47 13.00
CA HIS A 255 4.04 16.49 12.23
C HIS A 255 3.49 17.56 13.19
N PRO A 256 3.40 18.85 12.81
CA PRO A 256 2.89 19.90 13.69
C PRO A 256 1.47 19.59 14.18
N GLN A 257 1.31 19.43 15.49
CA GLN A 257 0.03 19.15 16.15
C GLN A 257 -1.03 20.23 15.90
N LEU A 258 -0.60 21.46 15.57
CA LEU A 258 -1.46 22.57 15.19
C LEU A 258 -2.25 22.32 13.88
N PHE A 259 -1.84 21.33 13.07
CA PHE A 259 -2.47 21.00 11.78
C PHE A 259 -3.03 19.57 11.69
N ARG A 260 -3.11 18.81 12.79
CA ARG A 260 -3.60 17.41 12.78
C ARG A 260 -2.92 16.54 11.69
N GLU A 261 -1.64 16.77 11.35
CA GLU A 261 -1.00 15.89 10.36
C GLU A 261 -0.68 14.53 11.00
N ILE A 262 -1.36 13.50 10.50
CA ILE A 262 -1.31 12.11 10.97
C ILE A 262 -0.45 11.29 10.02
N SER A 263 0.16 10.19 10.49
CA SER A 263 0.90 9.30 9.58
C SER A 263 -0.04 8.68 8.55
N THR A 264 0.48 8.36 7.37
CA THR A 264 -0.30 7.73 6.30
C THR A 264 -0.94 6.41 6.73
N LEU A 265 -0.24 5.60 7.53
CA LEU A 265 -0.81 4.39 8.10
C LEU A 265 -1.92 4.71 9.12
N ALA A 266 -1.73 5.73 9.97
CA ALA A 266 -2.73 6.16 10.92
C ALA A 266 -3.99 6.68 10.21
N ALA A 267 -3.83 7.44 9.13
CA ALA A 267 -4.93 7.89 8.29
C ALA A 267 -5.72 6.69 7.74
N LEU A 268 -5.04 5.71 7.13
CA LEU A 268 -5.72 4.55 6.57
C LEU A 268 -6.44 3.73 7.65
N ARG A 269 -5.81 3.43 8.79
CA ARG A 269 -6.46 2.60 9.82
C ARG A 269 -7.71 3.28 10.40
N LEU A 270 -7.67 4.60 10.57
CA LEU A 270 -8.82 5.38 11.05
C LEU A 270 -9.93 5.44 10.00
N PHE A 271 -9.57 5.59 8.73
CA PHE A 271 -10.52 5.50 7.65
C PHE A 271 -11.19 4.13 7.62
N LEU A 272 -10.41 3.04 7.73
CA LEU A 272 -10.93 1.68 7.76
C LEU A 272 -11.83 1.41 8.96
N ARG A 273 -11.64 2.09 10.10
CA ARG A 273 -12.58 2.05 11.22
C ARG A 273 -13.96 2.56 10.82
N ASP A 274 -14.03 3.62 10.04
CA ASP A 274 -15.29 4.21 9.60
C ASP A 274 -15.96 3.41 8.46
N VAL A 275 -15.20 2.52 7.78
CA VAL A 275 -15.68 1.65 6.69
C VAL A 275 -16.11 0.26 7.19
N ASP A 276 -15.36 -0.33 8.14
CA ASP A 276 -15.57 -1.68 8.66
C ASP A 276 -16.24 -1.65 10.04
N PRO A 277 -17.52 -2.06 10.17
CA PRO A 277 -18.24 -2.05 11.45
C PRO A 277 -17.58 -2.89 12.55
N ASN A 278 -16.77 -3.90 12.18
CA ASN A 278 -16.07 -4.74 13.15
C ASN A 278 -14.74 -4.15 13.61
N HIS A 279 -14.28 -3.07 12.98
CA HIS A 279 -13.00 -2.41 13.23
C HIS A 279 -11.79 -3.37 13.21
N GLU A 280 -11.89 -4.50 12.51
CA GLU A 280 -10.89 -5.57 12.60
C GLU A 280 -9.58 -5.10 11.96
N ALA A 281 -9.69 -4.49 10.78
CA ALA A 281 -8.55 -3.96 10.06
C ALA A 281 -7.88 -2.81 10.85
N CYS A 282 -8.68 -1.91 11.42
CA CYS A 282 -8.18 -0.83 12.27
C CYS A 282 -7.38 -1.37 13.46
N THR A 283 -7.94 -2.33 14.19
CA THR A 283 -7.30 -2.92 15.39
C THR A 283 -5.96 -3.59 15.03
N LYS A 284 -5.92 -4.39 13.96
CA LYS A 284 -4.70 -5.06 13.50
C LYS A 284 -3.64 -4.06 13.04
N LEU A 285 -4.02 -3.04 12.27
CA LEU A 285 -3.08 -2.02 11.79
C LEU A 285 -2.53 -1.16 12.93
N THR A 286 -3.33 -0.85 13.96
CA THR A 286 -2.85 -0.20 15.19
C THR A 286 -1.75 -1.04 15.85
N HIS A 287 -1.93 -2.37 15.93
CA HIS A 287 -0.90 -3.27 16.45
C HIS A 287 0.37 -3.25 15.59
N TYR A 288 0.25 -3.32 14.26
CA TYR A 288 1.40 -3.31 13.35
C TYR A 288 2.17 -1.99 13.44
N GLN A 289 1.46 -0.87 13.54
CA GLN A 289 2.06 0.45 13.73
C GLN A 289 2.91 0.49 15.01
N LYS A 290 2.36 0.02 16.14
CA LYS A 290 3.08 -0.05 17.42
C LYS A 290 4.36 -0.90 17.32
N LEU A 291 4.29 -2.05 16.64
CA LEU A 291 5.45 -2.91 16.41
C LEU A 291 6.51 -2.23 15.54
N ALA A 292 6.10 -1.60 14.44
CA ALA A 292 6.99 -0.89 13.53
C ALA A 292 7.69 0.27 14.22
N ASP A 293 6.96 1.08 14.98
CA ASP A 293 7.53 2.19 15.72
C ASP A 293 8.53 1.70 16.78
N ALA A 294 8.18 0.66 17.54
CA ALA A 294 9.08 0.08 18.54
C ALA A 294 10.37 -0.48 17.89
N ALA A 295 10.24 -1.22 16.79
CA ALA A 295 11.37 -1.79 16.08
C ALA A 295 12.28 -0.71 15.45
N ALA A 296 11.68 0.33 14.85
CA ALA A 296 12.42 1.45 14.28
C ALA A 296 13.16 2.27 15.35
N ARG A 297 12.55 2.50 16.54
CA ARG A 297 13.27 3.09 17.70
C ARG A 297 14.45 2.22 18.12
N LYS A 298 14.27 0.90 18.20
CA LYS A 298 15.35 -0.03 18.56
C LYS A 298 16.50 -0.02 17.54
N GLN A 299 16.19 0.15 16.25
CA GLN A 299 17.19 0.17 15.17
C GLN A 299 17.92 1.52 15.06
N LEU A 300 17.20 2.63 15.10
CA LEU A 300 17.73 3.97 14.83
C LEU A 300 18.20 4.69 16.11
N GLY A 301 17.86 4.15 17.28
CA GLY A 301 17.98 4.82 18.57
C GLY A 301 16.82 5.76 18.85
N GLU A 302 16.87 6.41 20.02
CA GLU A 302 15.92 7.44 20.41
C GLU A 302 15.91 8.60 19.41
N ILE A 303 14.76 9.28 19.32
CA ILE A 303 14.60 10.45 18.45
C ILE A 303 15.63 11.50 18.90
N ARG A 304 16.63 11.75 18.05
CA ARG A 304 17.57 12.84 18.26
C ARG A 304 16.85 14.15 17.96
N TYR A 305 16.43 14.86 18.99
CA TYR A 305 15.96 16.23 18.85
C TYR A 305 17.11 17.07 18.31
N ARG A 306 16.97 17.60 17.09
CA ARG A 306 17.78 18.76 16.70
C ARG A 306 17.34 19.88 17.64
N GLN A 307 18.23 20.30 18.54
CA GLN A 307 18.07 21.60 19.19
C GLN A 307 18.00 22.62 18.06
N CYS A 308 16.83 23.22 17.88
CA CYS A 308 16.66 24.40 17.04
C CYS A 308 17.40 25.58 17.69
#